data_AF-A0A7M4C8T5-F1
#
_entry.id   AF-A0A7M4C8T5-F1
#
_cell.length_a   1.000
_cell.length_b   1.000
_cell.length_c   1.000
_cell.angle_alpha   90.00
_cell.angle_beta   90.00
_cell.angle_gamma   90.00
#
_symmetry.space_group_name_H-M   'P 1'
#
loop_
_entity.id
_entity.type
_entity.pdbx_description
1 polymer ?
#
loop_
_entity_poly.entity_id
_entity_poly.type
_entity_poly.pdbx_seq_one_letter_code
_entity_poly.pdbx_strand_id
1 'polypeptide(L)'
;MTTVNNLISILSILIAVAFYTILERKILSYIQIRKGPNKVGLMGVLQPFSDALKLFNKNLIFTENSNFMIFSISPMISLFLALLMICAMPFYNTVSFDNKQNILLFFILSSIGVYMLLMIGWSSNSKYAYLGAIRSIAQMISYEVSFFLIILFISIMSNTYYFTQMSESQYFLWFICGNPLLFYFWFTSCLAEVNRSPFDFSEGESELVSGFNVEYMGGWFALIFLAEYTNMLILSMITTILFFFMMKNLLSIYLMILTMILMLWVRGSYPRFRYDFLMTLSWKIILPTTLFLIPLSCVCVNMN
;
A
#
# COMPACT_ATOMS: atom_id res chain seq x y z
N MET A 1 -20.04 5.36 -20.32
CA MET A 1 -20.14 4.21 -19.39
C MET A 1 -18.84 3.99 -18.63
N THR A 2 -17.70 3.85 -19.32
CA THR A 2 -16.38 3.67 -18.66
C THR A 2 -16.02 4.82 -17.70
N THR A 3 -16.24 6.07 -18.09
CA THR A 3 -15.99 7.24 -17.22
C THR A 3 -16.87 7.27 -15.97
N VAL A 4 -18.15 6.94 -16.10
CA VAL A 4 -19.09 6.84 -14.97
C VAL A 4 -18.70 5.69 -14.05
N ASN A 5 -18.31 4.54 -14.60
CA ASN A 5 -17.82 3.40 -13.82
C ASN A 5 -16.54 3.76 -13.05
N ASN A 6 -15.62 4.51 -13.66
CA ASN A 6 -14.40 5.00 -12.99
C ASN A 6 -14.72 5.95 -11.84
N LEU A 7 -15.67 6.86 -12.01
CA LEU A 7 -16.08 7.75 -10.93
C LEU A 7 -16.71 6.98 -9.77
N ILE A 8 -17.54 5.98 -10.07
CA ILE A 8 -18.15 5.12 -9.05
C ILE A 8 -17.09 4.29 -8.32
N SER A 9 -16.11 3.73 -9.04
CA SER A 9 -15.04 2.94 -8.41
C SER A 9 -14.18 3.81 -7.48
N ILE A 10 -13.79 5.01 -7.91
CA ILE A 10 -13.05 5.98 -7.09
C ILE A 10 -13.85 6.34 -5.83
N LEU A 11 -15.13 6.69 -5.98
CA LEU A 11 -16.00 7.02 -4.84
C LEU A 11 -16.13 5.85 -3.86
N SER A 12 -16.31 4.64 -4.37
CA SER A 12 -16.45 3.44 -3.53
C SER A 12 -15.20 3.18 -2.69
N ILE A 13 -14.01 3.44 -3.25
CA ILE A 13 -12.75 3.21 -2.54
C ILE A 13 -12.46 4.31 -1.53
N LEU A 14 -12.79 5.58 -1.81
CA LEU A 14 -12.71 6.64 -0.80
C LEU A 14 -13.57 6.32 0.43
N ILE A 15 -14.77 5.75 0.21
CA ILE A 15 -15.63 5.27 1.30
C ILE A 15 -14.99 4.07 2.02
N ALA A 16 -14.43 3.11 1.27
CA ALA A 16 -13.75 1.95 1.84
C ALA A 16 -12.54 2.36 2.71
N VAL A 17 -11.74 3.33 2.26
CA VAL A 17 -10.61 3.91 3.00
C VAL A 17 -11.08 4.48 4.32
N ALA A 18 -12.16 5.27 4.31
CA ALA A 18 -12.71 5.86 5.54
C ALA A 18 -13.05 4.76 6.56
N PHE A 19 -13.73 3.70 6.15
CA PHE A 19 -14.05 2.58 7.04
C PHE A 19 -12.84 1.75 7.45
N TYR A 20 -11.84 1.64 6.58
CA TYR A 20 -10.60 0.93 6.87
C TYR A 20 -9.86 1.56 8.06
N THR A 21 -9.90 2.89 8.22
CA THR A 21 -9.33 3.55 9.42
C THR A 21 -10.03 3.16 10.73
N ILE A 22 -11.35 2.92 10.72
CA ILE A 22 -12.07 2.40 11.90
C ILE A 22 -11.66 0.97 12.17
N LEU A 23 -11.61 0.17 11.10
CA LEU A 23 -11.29 -1.25 11.18
C LEU A 23 -9.92 -1.44 11.83
N GLU A 24 -8.92 -0.65 11.44
CA GLU A 24 -7.62 -0.62 12.10
C GLU A 24 -7.73 -0.30 13.61
N ARG A 25 -8.40 0.79 13.98
CA ARG A 25 -8.54 1.18 15.40
C ARG A 25 -9.23 0.09 16.22
N LYS A 26 -10.22 -0.61 15.64
CA LYS A 26 -10.92 -1.70 16.30
C LYS A 26 -10.03 -2.94 16.44
N ILE A 27 -9.33 -3.37 15.39
CA ILE A 27 -8.40 -4.51 15.44
C ILE A 27 -7.32 -4.29 16.50
N LEU A 28 -6.67 -3.12 16.49
CA LEU A 28 -5.65 -2.79 17.48
C LEU A 28 -6.23 -2.76 18.90
N SER A 29 -7.46 -2.26 19.06
CA SER A 29 -8.13 -2.27 20.36
C SER A 29 -8.39 -3.69 20.87
N TYR A 30 -8.80 -4.61 19.97
CA TYR A 30 -9.02 -6.01 20.34
C TYR A 30 -7.73 -6.73 20.71
N ILE A 31 -6.63 -6.50 19.95
CA ILE A 31 -5.31 -7.05 20.28
C ILE A 31 -4.83 -6.56 21.65
N GLN A 32 -5.08 -5.28 21.97
CA GLN A 32 -4.67 -4.64 23.22
C GLN A 32 -5.67 -4.82 24.37
N ILE A 33 -6.75 -5.60 24.19
CA ILE A 33 -7.81 -5.81 25.19
C ILE A 33 -8.38 -4.47 25.71
N ARG A 34 -8.62 -3.52 24.81
CA ARG A 34 -9.31 -2.26 25.11
C ARG A 34 -10.44 -2.01 24.13
N LYS A 35 -11.38 -1.14 24.50
CA LYS A 35 -12.47 -0.75 23.59
C LYS A 35 -11.97 0.27 22.58
N GLY A 36 -12.20 -0.02 21.29
CA GLY A 36 -11.98 0.93 20.20
C GLY A 36 -12.98 2.09 20.21
N PRO A 37 -13.01 2.91 19.14
CA PRO A 37 -13.95 4.02 19.04
C PRO A 37 -15.39 3.49 19.09
N ASN A 38 -16.11 3.83 20.17
CA ASN A 38 -17.49 3.39 20.41
C ASN A 38 -18.48 4.56 20.60
N LYS A 39 -18.00 5.80 20.81
CA LYS A 39 -18.84 6.94 21.22
C LYS A 39 -19.47 7.70 20.04
N VAL A 40 -18.76 7.85 18.93
CA VAL A 40 -19.23 8.67 17.80
C VAL A 40 -20.22 7.87 16.94
N GLY A 41 -21.50 8.18 17.07
CA GLY A 41 -22.59 7.46 16.39
C GLY A 41 -22.82 6.05 16.96
N LEU A 42 -23.46 5.19 16.17
CA LEU A 42 -23.69 3.79 16.53
C LEU A 42 -22.36 3.01 16.47
N MET A 43 -21.84 2.57 17.62
CA MET A 43 -20.62 1.75 17.76
C MET A 43 -19.38 2.33 17.02
N GLY A 44 -19.29 3.66 16.94
CA GLY A 44 -18.16 4.35 16.32
C GLY A 44 -18.16 4.42 14.79
N VAL A 45 -19.22 4.00 14.09
CA VAL A 45 -19.25 3.95 12.62
C VAL A 45 -19.05 5.34 11.98
N LEU A 46 -19.48 6.42 12.64
CA LEU A 46 -19.35 7.78 12.12
C LEU A 46 -17.99 8.44 12.46
N GLN A 47 -17.06 7.71 13.07
CA GLN A 47 -15.75 8.25 13.47
C GLN A 47 -14.94 8.87 12.30
N PRO A 48 -14.80 8.23 11.12
CA PRO A 48 -13.97 8.75 10.03
C PRO A 48 -14.51 10.07 9.50
N PHE A 49 -15.84 10.21 9.44
CA PHE A 49 -16.48 11.46 9.05
C PHE A 49 -16.19 12.57 10.06
N SER A 50 -16.23 12.26 11.36
CA SER A 50 -15.87 13.24 12.40
C SER A 50 -14.40 13.66 12.34
N ASP A 51 -13.49 12.71 12.06
CA ASP A 51 -12.06 12.98 11.94
C ASP A 51 -11.76 13.82 10.67
N ALA A 52 -12.41 13.49 9.54
CA ALA A 52 -12.30 14.25 8.31
C ALA A 52 -12.81 15.69 8.50
N LEU A 53 -14.02 15.87 9.04
CA LEU A 53 -14.57 17.21 9.30
C LEU A 53 -13.68 18.02 10.25
N LYS A 54 -13.11 17.39 11.27
CA LYS A 54 -12.17 18.04 12.19
C LYS A 54 -10.90 18.52 11.48
N LEU A 55 -10.32 17.69 10.61
CA LEU A 55 -9.07 18.03 9.92
C LEU A 55 -9.28 19.10 8.84
N PHE A 56 -10.38 19.04 8.08
CA PHE A 56 -10.69 20.04 7.06
C PHE A 56 -11.11 21.40 7.64
N ASN A 57 -11.72 21.43 8.83
CA ASN A 57 -12.07 22.68 9.51
C ASN A 57 -10.89 23.33 10.24
N LYS A 58 -9.74 22.66 10.36
CA LYS A 58 -8.57 23.21 11.03
C LYS A 58 -7.87 24.22 10.12
N ASN A 59 -7.54 25.39 10.66
CA ASN A 59 -6.78 26.40 9.92
C ASN A 59 -5.45 25.83 9.42
N LEU A 60 -5.16 26.11 8.15
CA LEU A 60 -3.90 25.77 7.51
C LEU A 60 -2.85 26.79 7.93
N ILE A 61 -1.86 26.35 8.69
CA ILE A 61 -0.71 27.17 9.07
C ILE A 61 0.44 26.74 8.17
N PHE A 62 0.98 27.69 7.41
CA PHE A 62 2.18 27.48 6.61
C PHE A 62 3.39 28.00 7.37
N THR A 63 4.51 27.29 7.27
CA THR A 63 5.81 27.75 7.77
C THR A 63 6.40 28.71 6.74
N GLU A 64 6.94 29.86 7.18
CA GLU A 64 7.50 30.88 6.27
C GLU A 64 8.66 30.37 5.42
N ASN A 65 9.32 29.30 5.86
CA ASN A 65 10.48 28.70 5.18
C ASN A 65 10.09 27.62 4.16
N SER A 66 8.81 27.26 4.05
CA SER A 66 8.34 26.16 3.18
C SER A 66 8.09 26.62 1.74
N ASN A 67 8.36 25.73 0.78
CA ASN A 67 8.06 25.97 -0.63
C ASN A 67 6.57 25.74 -0.90
N PHE A 68 5.75 26.80 -0.85
CA PHE A 68 4.29 26.74 -0.91
C PHE A 68 3.71 25.90 -2.08
N MET A 69 4.23 26.09 -3.30
CA MET A 69 3.72 25.40 -4.49
C MET A 69 3.90 23.88 -4.37
N ILE A 70 5.08 23.43 -3.96
CA ILE A 70 5.39 22.00 -3.85
C ILE A 70 4.71 21.42 -2.61
N PHE A 71 4.64 22.17 -1.52
CA PHE A 71 3.99 21.77 -0.29
C PHE A 71 2.50 21.45 -0.49
N SER A 72 1.80 22.27 -1.27
CA SER A 72 0.37 22.04 -1.56
C SER A 72 0.13 20.97 -2.64
N ILE A 73 0.92 20.97 -3.72
CA ILE A 73 0.71 20.06 -4.84
C ILE A 73 1.11 18.62 -4.48
N SER A 74 2.14 18.41 -3.65
CA SER A 74 2.68 17.07 -3.42
C SER A 74 1.71 16.09 -2.74
N PRO A 75 0.96 16.46 -1.67
CA PRO A 75 -0.07 15.57 -1.12
C PRO A 75 -1.18 15.27 -2.11
N MET A 76 -1.60 16.25 -2.93
CA MET A 76 -2.66 16.05 -3.93
C MET A 76 -2.25 15.04 -5.00
N ILE A 77 -1.03 15.14 -5.52
CA ILE A 77 -0.52 14.20 -6.52
C ILE A 77 -0.32 12.81 -5.90
N SER A 78 0.14 12.72 -4.64
CA SER A 78 0.29 11.42 -3.97
C SER A 78 -1.03 10.64 -3.91
N LEU A 79 -2.13 11.30 -3.56
CA LEU A 79 -3.46 10.71 -3.57
C LEU A 79 -3.91 10.39 -5.00
N PHE A 80 -3.66 11.28 -5.95
CA PHE A 80 -4.04 11.07 -7.34
C PHE A 80 -3.36 9.82 -7.93
N LEU A 81 -2.06 9.61 -7.67
CA LEU A 81 -1.33 8.42 -8.11
C LEU A 81 -1.92 7.14 -7.52
N ALA A 82 -2.22 7.15 -6.21
CA ALA A 82 -2.88 6.02 -5.57
C ALA A 82 -4.24 5.73 -6.21
N LEU A 83 -5.04 6.76 -6.51
CA LEU A 83 -6.34 6.57 -7.17
C LEU A 83 -6.23 6.09 -8.61
N LEU A 84 -5.18 6.44 -9.35
CA LEU A 84 -4.96 5.94 -10.72
C LEU A 84 -4.76 4.42 -10.76
N MET A 85 -4.10 3.85 -9.74
CA MET A 85 -3.85 2.41 -9.65
C MET A 85 -5.13 1.58 -9.64
N ILE A 86 -6.20 2.13 -9.06
CA ILE A 86 -7.51 1.48 -8.98
C ILE A 86 -8.08 1.21 -10.36
N CYS A 87 -7.88 2.13 -11.31
CA CYS A 87 -8.42 1.99 -12.67
C CYS A 87 -7.82 0.79 -13.41
N ALA A 88 -6.62 0.36 -13.02
CA ALA A 88 -5.96 -0.83 -13.58
C ALA A 88 -6.42 -2.14 -12.91
N MET A 89 -7.09 -2.07 -11.77
CA MET A 89 -7.51 -3.26 -11.04
C MET A 89 -8.76 -3.90 -11.67
N PRO A 90 -8.76 -5.23 -11.84
CA PRO A 90 -9.93 -5.94 -12.31
C PRO A 90 -11.00 -6.02 -11.23
N PHE A 91 -12.08 -5.27 -11.39
CA PHE A 91 -13.30 -5.48 -10.63
C PHE A 91 -14.25 -6.39 -11.42
N TYR A 92 -14.44 -7.59 -10.90
CA TYR A 92 -15.33 -8.61 -11.46
C TYR A 92 -14.95 -9.03 -12.89
N ASN A 93 -15.59 -8.47 -13.91
CA ASN A 93 -15.47 -8.93 -15.31
C ASN A 93 -14.92 -7.89 -16.28
N THR A 94 -14.86 -6.63 -15.86
CA THR A 94 -14.45 -5.55 -16.74
C THR A 94 -13.43 -4.70 -16.00
N VAL A 95 -12.17 -4.80 -16.42
CA VAL A 95 -11.19 -3.78 -16.07
C VAL A 95 -11.65 -2.49 -16.73
N SER A 96 -11.60 -1.38 -15.99
CA SER A 96 -12.05 -0.12 -16.55
C SER A 96 -11.02 0.51 -17.50
N PHE A 97 -9.73 0.23 -17.26
CA PHE A 97 -8.64 0.47 -18.19
C PHE A 97 -7.98 -0.86 -18.58
N ASP A 98 -8.41 -1.42 -19.71
CA ASP A 98 -7.85 -2.67 -20.24
C ASP A 98 -6.52 -2.37 -20.95
N ASN A 99 -5.42 -2.44 -20.20
CA ASN A 99 -4.07 -2.44 -20.76
C ASN A 99 -3.49 -3.85 -20.68
N LYS A 100 -2.95 -4.34 -21.80
CA LYS A 100 -2.30 -5.65 -21.88
C LYS A 100 -1.13 -5.79 -20.90
N GLN A 101 -0.55 -4.67 -20.45
CA GLN A 101 0.59 -4.60 -19.53
C GLN A 101 0.24 -3.92 -18.20
N ASN A 102 -0.82 -4.38 -17.51
CA ASN A 102 -1.24 -3.81 -16.23
C ASN A 102 -0.16 -3.86 -15.14
N ILE A 103 0.68 -4.90 -15.13
CA ILE A 103 1.80 -5.01 -14.18
C ILE A 103 2.84 -3.90 -14.40
N LEU A 104 3.14 -3.59 -15.66
CA LEU A 104 4.10 -2.52 -15.96
C LEU A 104 3.57 -1.17 -15.51
N LEU A 105 2.26 -0.94 -15.72
CA LEU A 105 1.59 0.25 -15.20
C LEU A 105 1.71 0.35 -13.67
N PHE A 106 1.55 -0.78 -12.96
CA PHE A 106 1.75 -0.83 -11.51
C PHE A 106 3.15 -0.33 -11.11
N PHE A 107 4.21 -0.79 -11.79
CA PHE A 107 5.58 -0.35 -11.50
C PHE A 107 5.85 1.13 -11.82
N ILE A 108 5.29 1.63 -12.91
CA ILE A 108 5.45 3.04 -13.27
C ILE A 108 4.81 3.93 -12.21
N LEU A 109 3.62 3.55 -11.73
CA LEU A 109 2.91 4.35 -10.75
C LEU A 109 3.49 4.20 -9.33
N SER A 110 3.99 3.01 -8.93
CA SER A 110 4.71 2.83 -7.66
C SER A 110 5.97 3.71 -7.61
N SER A 111 6.78 3.67 -8.67
CA SER A 111 8.02 4.44 -8.74
C SER A 111 7.78 5.95 -8.71
N ILE A 112 6.74 6.45 -9.40
CA ILE A 112 6.35 7.87 -9.31
C ILE A 112 5.87 8.21 -7.88
N GLY A 113 5.20 7.28 -7.19
CA GLY A 113 4.77 7.45 -5.79
C GLY A 113 5.94 7.75 -4.83
N VAL A 114 7.09 7.09 -5.02
CA VAL A 114 8.32 7.33 -4.23
C VAL A 114 8.81 8.77 -4.40
N TYR A 115 8.79 9.31 -5.61
CA TYR A 115 9.19 10.70 -5.86
C TYR A 115 8.27 11.71 -5.15
N MET A 116 6.97 11.41 -5.06
CA MET A 116 6.04 12.30 -4.35
C MET A 116 6.35 12.37 -2.85
N LEU A 117 6.74 11.26 -2.24
CA LEU A 117 7.15 11.24 -0.83
C LEU A 117 8.43 12.06 -0.57
N LEU A 118 9.37 12.09 -1.53
CA LEU A 118 10.52 13.00 -1.49
C LEU A 118 10.09 14.46 -1.54
N MET A 119 9.16 14.80 -2.44
CA MET A 119 8.70 16.19 -2.58
C MET A 119 7.97 16.67 -1.33
N ILE A 120 7.19 15.80 -0.68
CA ILE A 120 6.53 16.08 0.61
C ILE A 120 7.59 16.46 1.65
N GLY A 121 8.62 15.64 1.86
CA GLY A 121 9.67 15.91 2.83
C GLY A 121 10.53 17.13 2.51
N TRP A 122 10.92 17.31 1.26
CA TRP A 122 11.78 18.43 0.84
C TRP A 122 11.06 19.78 0.91
N SER A 123 9.75 19.82 0.64
CA SER A 123 8.97 21.07 0.61
C SER A 123 8.87 21.77 1.97
N SER A 124 8.96 21.00 3.06
CA SER A 124 8.87 21.48 4.45
C SER A 124 10.10 22.28 4.90
N ASN A 125 11.26 22.08 4.26
CA ASN A 125 12.50 22.79 4.59
C ASN A 125 12.95 22.67 6.08
N SER A 126 12.56 21.60 6.79
CA SER A 126 13.17 21.22 8.06
C SER A 126 14.10 20.04 7.91
N LYS A 127 15.21 20.09 8.66
CA LYS A 127 16.25 19.04 8.61
C LYS A 127 15.70 17.67 9.02
N TYR A 128 14.79 17.62 9.99
CA TYR A 128 14.20 16.36 10.48
C TYR A 128 13.24 15.74 9.48
N ALA A 129 12.36 16.54 8.87
CA ALA A 129 11.42 16.04 7.86
C ALA A 129 12.16 15.55 6.61
N TYR A 130 13.20 16.26 6.18
CA TYR A 130 14.04 15.84 5.07
C TYR A 130 14.78 14.52 5.37
N LEU A 131 15.40 14.38 6.55
CA LEU A 131 16.05 13.12 6.96
C LEU A 131 15.05 11.96 7.06
N GLY A 132 13.85 12.21 7.58
CA GLY A 132 12.77 11.22 7.63
C GLY A 132 12.33 10.76 6.25
N ALA A 133 12.19 11.69 5.30
CA ALA A 133 11.85 11.38 3.92
C ALA A 133 12.95 10.58 3.21
N ILE A 134 14.24 10.92 3.38
CA ILE A 134 15.33 10.13 2.79
C ILE A 134 15.30 8.69 3.30
N ARG A 135 15.03 8.48 4.59
CA ARG A 135 14.95 7.13 5.17
C ARG A 135 13.78 6.33 4.58
N SER A 136 12.58 6.91 4.45
CA SER A 136 11.46 6.21 3.81
C SER A 136 11.71 5.92 2.34
N ILE A 137 12.32 6.85 1.60
CA ILE A 137 12.65 6.64 0.19
C ILE A 137 13.63 5.49 -0.01
N ALA A 138 14.70 5.47 0.78
CA ALA A 138 15.68 4.39 0.71
C ALA A 138 15.04 3.03 1.02
N GLN A 139 14.11 2.99 1.98
CA GLN A 139 13.30 1.80 2.25
C GLN A 139 12.44 1.43 1.03
N MET A 140 11.58 2.34 0.53
CA MET A 140 10.66 2.04 -0.56
C MET A 140 11.40 1.56 -1.82
N ILE A 141 12.48 2.23 -2.23
CA ILE A 141 13.28 1.83 -3.40
C ILE A 141 13.88 0.44 -3.20
N SER A 142 14.41 0.14 -2.00
CA SER A 142 15.03 -1.17 -1.75
C SER A 142 14.03 -2.32 -1.85
N TYR A 143 12.77 -2.10 -1.46
CA TYR A 143 11.71 -3.12 -1.54
C TYR A 143 11.00 -3.12 -2.90
N GLU A 144 11.04 -2.03 -3.67
CA GLU A 144 10.53 -1.99 -5.04
C GLU A 144 11.28 -2.97 -5.96
N VAL A 145 12.59 -3.10 -5.80
CA VAL A 145 13.37 -4.12 -6.54
C VAL A 145 12.89 -5.53 -6.20
N SER A 146 12.64 -5.82 -4.92
CA SER A 146 12.13 -7.13 -4.51
C SER A 146 10.72 -7.40 -5.06
N PHE A 147 9.88 -6.37 -5.12
CA PHE A 147 8.55 -6.48 -5.74
C PHE A 147 8.62 -6.84 -7.21
N PHE A 148 9.52 -6.18 -7.94
CA PHE A 148 9.73 -6.47 -9.35
C PHE A 148 10.08 -7.93 -9.58
N LEU A 149 11.03 -8.47 -8.82
CA LEU A 149 11.47 -9.86 -8.95
C LEU A 149 10.36 -10.87 -8.62
N ILE A 150 9.57 -10.59 -7.58
CA ILE A 150 8.46 -11.47 -7.17
C ILE A 150 7.35 -11.49 -8.22
N ILE A 151 6.93 -10.32 -8.72
CA ILE A 151 5.90 -10.26 -9.77
C ILE A 151 6.43 -10.88 -11.06
N LEU A 152 7.71 -10.70 -11.38
CA LEU A 152 8.33 -11.31 -12.55
C LEU A 152 8.26 -12.84 -12.45
N PHE A 153 8.59 -13.42 -11.30
CA PHE A 153 8.40 -14.86 -11.05
C PHE A 153 6.97 -15.31 -11.34
N ILE A 154 5.97 -14.58 -10.84
CA ILE A 154 4.55 -14.91 -11.05
C ILE A 154 4.16 -14.76 -12.52
N SER A 155 4.66 -13.73 -13.21
CA SER A 155 4.40 -13.50 -14.63
C SER A 155 4.96 -14.58 -15.55
N ILE A 156 6.10 -15.17 -15.18
CA ILE A 156 6.66 -16.33 -15.89
C ILE A 156 5.74 -17.54 -15.69
N MET A 157 5.29 -17.80 -14.45
CA MET A 157 4.40 -18.93 -14.17
C MET A 157 3.03 -18.80 -14.85
N SER A 158 2.51 -17.57 -15.02
CA SER A 158 1.23 -17.30 -15.67
C SER A 158 1.34 -17.01 -17.18
N ASN A 159 2.56 -16.93 -17.73
CA ASN A 159 2.88 -16.55 -19.13
C ASN A 159 2.27 -15.22 -19.61
N THR A 160 1.83 -14.34 -18.70
CA THR A 160 0.98 -13.19 -19.02
C THR A 160 1.26 -12.01 -18.10
N TYR A 161 1.10 -10.78 -18.61
CA TYR A 161 1.26 -9.54 -17.82
C TYR A 161 -0.08 -8.88 -17.43
N TYR A 162 -1.20 -9.54 -17.74
CA TYR A 162 -2.54 -9.02 -17.52
C TYR A 162 -3.15 -9.61 -16.25
N PHE A 163 -3.63 -8.75 -15.34
CA PHE A 163 -4.08 -9.15 -14.01
C PHE A 163 -5.22 -10.19 -14.02
N THR A 164 -6.22 -10.09 -14.91
CA THR A 164 -7.31 -11.08 -14.93
C THR A 164 -6.82 -12.45 -15.40
N GLN A 165 -5.91 -12.47 -16.38
CA GLN A 165 -5.37 -13.72 -16.91
C GLN A 165 -4.43 -14.38 -15.90
N MET A 166 -3.70 -13.59 -15.12
CA MET A 166 -2.94 -14.07 -13.97
C MET A 166 -3.84 -14.74 -12.93
N SER A 167 -4.97 -14.14 -12.56
CA SER A 167 -5.89 -14.76 -11.62
C SER A 167 -6.53 -16.03 -12.20
N GLU A 168 -6.85 -16.07 -13.49
CA GLU A 168 -7.40 -17.26 -14.15
C GLU A 168 -6.41 -18.42 -14.21
N SER A 169 -5.10 -18.14 -14.34
CA SER A 169 -4.06 -19.18 -14.34
C SER A 169 -3.99 -19.99 -13.03
N GLN A 170 -4.53 -19.45 -11.94
CA GLN A 170 -4.55 -20.07 -10.61
C GLN A 170 -5.77 -20.97 -10.37
N TYR A 171 -6.52 -21.35 -11.42
CA TYR A 171 -7.74 -22.15 -11.28
C TYR A 171 -7.48 -23.54 -10.66
N PHE A 172 -6.39 -24.20 -11.04
CA PHE A 172 -6.06 -25.54 -10.54
C PHE A 172 -5.39 -25.51 -9.16
N LEU A 173 -4.35 -24.69 -9.01
CA LEU A 173 -3.59 -24.53 -7.78
C LEU A 173 -3.26 -23.06 -7.58
N TRP A 174 -3.45 -22.57 -6.36
CA TRP A 174 -3.06 -21.22 -5.99
C TRP A 174 -1.54 -21.10 -5.91
N PHE A 175 -1.00 -19.94 -6.29
CA PHE A 175 0.44 -19.72 -6.27
C PHE A 175 1.03 -19.75 -4.85
N ILE A 176 0.23 -19.49 -3.81
CA ILE A 176 0.65 -19.66 -2.40
C ILE A 176 0.99 -21.10 -2.09
N CYS A 177 0.18 -22.05 -2.56
CA CYS A 177 0.40 -23.47 -2.30
C CYS A 177 1.67 -23.96 -3.01
N GLY A 178 1.98 -23.40 -4.19
CA GLY A 178 3.22 -23.71 -4.90
C GLY A 178 4.47 -23.16 -4.21
N ASN A 179 4.46 -21.88 -3.82
CA ASN A 179 5.62 -21.21 -3.21
C ASN A 179 5.21 -20.29 -2.05
N PRO A 180 4.98 -20.83 -0.84
CA PRO A 180 4.58 -20.03 0.32
C PRO A 180 5.67 -19.04 0.76
N LEU A 181 6.95 -19.35 0.50
CA LEU A 181 8.08 -18.46 0.78
C LEU A 181 7.98 -17.15 -0.02
N LEU A 182 7.57 -17.23 -1.28
CA LEU A 182 7.39 -16.06 -2.14
C LEU A 182 6.27 -15.17 -1.62
N PHE A 183 5.18 -15.76 -1.13
CA PHE A 183 4.09 -15.02 -0.50
C PHE A 183 4.55 -14.28 0.76
N TYR A 184 5.38 -14.91 1.61
CA TYR A 184 5.93 -14.25 2.78
C TYR A 184 6.79 -13.04 2.39
N PHE A 185 7.69 -13.19 1.40
CA PHE A 185 8.50 -12.07 0.93
C PHE A 185 7.65 -10.96 0.32
N TRP A 186 6.66 -11.31 -0.50
CA TRP A 186 5.70 -10.35 -1.06
C TRP A 186 4.97 -9.57 0.02
N PHE A 187 4.49 -10.26 1.05
CA PHE A 187 3.76 -9.61 2.14
C PHE A 187 4.67 -8.69 2.95
N THR A 188 5.93 -9.09 3.19
CA THR A 188 6.92 -8.19 3.83
C THR A 188 7.25 -6.97 2.98
N SER A 189 7.33 -7.10 1.64
CA SER A 189 7.57 -5.97 0.75
C SER A 189 6.36 -5.03 0.68
N CYS A 190 5.13 -5.57 0.71
CA CYS A 190 3.91 -4.75 0.84
C CYS A 190 3.90 -3.92 2.12
N LEU A 191 4.26 -4.50 3.27
CA LEU A 191 4.33 -3.75 4.51
C LEU A 191 5.42 -2.66 4.48
N ALA A 192 6.55 -2.97 3.84
CA ALA A 192 7.67 -2.03 3.72
C ALA A 192 7.35 -0.84 2.79
N GLU A 193 6.64 -1.04 1.68
CA GLU A 193 6.29 0.05 0.75
C GLU A 193 5.28 1.04 1.35
N VAL A 194 4.31 0.56 2.12
CA VAL A 194 3.33 1.44 2.79
C VAL A 194 3.96 2.18 3.99
N ASN A 195 5.22 1.90 4.34
CA ASN A 195 5.90 2.52 5.49
C ASN A 195 5.08 2.40 6.79
N ARG A 196 4.36 1.28 6.99
CA ARG A 196 3.55 1.06 8.20
C ARG A 196 4.26 0.15 9.19
N SER A 197 3.97 0.35 10.47
CA SER A 197 4.60 -0.40 11.55
C SER A 197 4.31 -1.89 11.37
N PRO A 198 5.32 -2.77 11.42
CA PRO A 198 6.63 -2.60 12.10
C PRO A 198 7.74 -1.91 11.28
N PHE A 199 7.50 -1.56 10.01
CA PHE A 199 8.46 -0.93 9.10
C PHE A 199 8.26 0.59 8.94
N ASP A 200 7.71 1.23 9.95
CA ASP A 200 7.43 2.66 9.98
C ASP A 200 8.56 3.43 10.65
N PHE A 201 9.66 3.59 9.92
CA PHE A 201 10.86 4.28 10.38
C PHE A 201 10.81 5.78 10.17
N SER A 202 10.12 6.20 9.13
CA SER A 202 9.88 7.61 8.85
C SER A 202 9.05 8.24 9.94
N GLU A 203 7.95 7.62 10.41
CA GLU A 203 7.05 8.25 11.40
C GLU A 203 7.47 7.99 12.86
N GLY A 204 8.67 7.47 13.09
CA GLY A 204 9.18 7.13 14.43
C GLY A 204 9.03 8.28 15.43
N GLU A 205 7.98 8.22 16.25
CA GLU A 205 7.57 9.27 17.19
C GLU A 205 8.70 9.69 18.14
N SER A 206 9.58 8.75 18.51
CA SER A 206 10.70 8.96 19.43
C SER A 206 11.95 9.54 18.77
N GLU A 207 12.15 9.35 17.46
CA GLU A 207 13.37 9.77 16.76
C GLU A 207 13.16 11.04 15.93
N LEU A 208 12.03 11.14 15.24
CA LEU A 208 11.77 12.19 14.26
C LEU A 208 10.40 12.87 14.44
N VAL A 209 9.71 12.61 15.57
CA VAL A 209 8.46 13.29 15.99
C VAL A 209 7.40 13.34 14.88
N SER A 210 7.30 12.28 14.06
CA SER A 210 6.42 12.08 12.87
C SER A 210 7.03 12.25 11.46
N GLY A 211 8.35 12.39 11.32
CA GLY A 211 9.03 12.19 10.04
C GLY A 211 8.71 13.22 8.95
N PHE A 212 8.33 12.73 7.76
CA PHE A 212 8.01 13.59 6.61
C PHE A 212 6.68 14.33 6.76
N ASN A 213 5.83 13.92 7.71
CA ASN A 213 4.50 14.50 7.96
C ASN A 213 4.50 15.63 9.00
N VAL A 214 5.65 15.95 9.63
CA VAL A 214 5.77 16.86 10.79
C VAL A 214 5.11 18.22 10.57
N GLU A 215 5.30 18.81 9.39
CA GLU A 215 4.83 20.17 9.10
C GLU A 215 3.44 20.22 8.47
N TYR A 216 2.91 19.08 8.05
CA TYR A 216 1.60 19.02 7.41
C TYR A 216 0.48 19.10 8.45
N MET A 217 -0.37 20.12 8.30
CA MET A 217 -1.52 20.34 9.18
C MET A 217 -2.85 20.24 8.44
N GLY A 218 -3.90 19.91 9.19
CA GLY A 218 -5.30 19.98 8.74
C GLY A 218 -5.58 19.11 7.52
N GLY A 219 -6.15 19.70 6.47
CA GLY A 219 -6.54 19.00 5.24
C GLY A 219 -5.37 18.37 4.48
N TRP A 220 -4.19 19.00 4.46
CA TRP A 220 -3.03 18.45 3.74
C TRP A 220 -2.54 17.15 4.37
N PHE A 221 -2.50 17.12 5.71
CA PHE A 221 -2.23 15.91 6.46
C PHE A 221 -3.25 14.82 6.12
N ALA A 222 -4.55 15.16 6.08
CA ALA A 222 -5.59 14.20 5.74
C ALA A 222 -5.37 13.56 4.35
N LEU A 223 -4.90 14.32 3.36
CA LEU A 223 -4.61 13.80 2.02
C LEU A 223 -3.47 12.77 2.01
N ILE A 224 -2.40 13.00 2.78
CA ILE A 224 -1.27 12.06 2.87
C ILE A 224 -1.73 10.75 3.50
N PHE A 225 -2.44 10.80 4.63
CA PHE A 225 -2.99 9.59 5.26
C PHE A 225 -3.95 8.86 4.33
N LEU A 226 -4.80 9.59 3.62
CA LEU A 226 -5.75 8.99 2.69
C LEU A 226 -5.01 8.26 1.56
N ALA A 227 -3.93 8.84 1.03
CA ALA A 227 -3.07 8.22 0.03
C ALA A 227 -2.41 6.91 0.54
N GLU A 228 -1.88 6.91 1.76
CA GLU A 228 -1.28 5.70 2.35
C GLU A 228 -2.32 4.58 2.57
N TYR A 229 -3.51 4.91 3.09
CA TYR A 229 -4.57 3.92 3.25
C TYR A 229 -5.12 3.42 1.91
N THR A 230 -5.19 4.26 0.88
CA THR A 230 -5.51 3.79 -0.48
C THR A 230 -4.46 2.82 -0.97
N ASN A 231 -3.16 3.09 -0.77
CA ASN A 231 -2.09 2.17 -1.16
C ASN A 231 -2.17 0.84 -0.41
N MET A 232 -2.53 0.83 0.88
CA MET A 232 -2.80 -0.42 1.60
C MET A 232 -3.92 -1.25 0.97
N LEU A 233 -5.05 -0.61 0.66
CA LEU A 233 -6.17 -1.26 -0.02
C LEU A 233 -5.74 -1.85 -1.36
N ILE A 234 -5.03 -1.07 -2.17
CA ILE A 234 -4.58 -1.48 -3.51
C ILE A 234 -3.60 -2.65 -3.42
N LEU A 235 -2.61 -2.59 -2.53
CA LEU A 235 -1.66 -3.69 -2.35
C LEU A 235 -2.35 -4.96 -1.87
N SER A 236 -3.36 -4.87 -1.00
CA SER A 236 -4.15 -6.04 -0.62
C SER A 236 -4.92 -6.65 -1.80
N MET A 237 -5.48 -5.82 -2.69
CA MET A 237 -6.14 -6.30 -3.90
C MET A 237 -5.14 -7.02 -4.80
N ILE A 238 -3.95 -6.45 -4.99
CA ILE A 238 -2.88 -7.08 -5.77
C ILE A 238 -2.43 -8.38 -5.14
N THR A 239 -2.28 -8.44 -3.80
CA THR A 239 -1.95 -9.70 -3.11
C THR A 239 -2.97 -10.79 -3.45
N THR A 240 -4.25 -10.44 -3.49
CA THR A 240 -5.30 -11.41 -3.85
C THR A 240 -5.30 -11.79 -5.31
N ILE A 241 -4.88 -10.91 -6.23
CA ILE A 241 -4.78 -11.24 -7.66
C ILE A 241 -3.57 -12.15 -7.91
N LEU A 242 -2.43 -11.82 -7.29
CA LEU A 242 -1.16 -12.48 -7.55
C LEU A 242 -1.00 -13.83 -6.87
N PHE A 243 -1.66 -14.07 -5.73
CA PHE A 243 -1.38 -15.24 -4.92
C PHE A 243 -2.60 -16.11 -4.63
N PHE A 244 -3.79 -15.51 -4.68
CA PHE A 244 -5.05 -16.19 -4.50
C PHE A 244 -5.86 -16.17 -5.80
N PHE A 245 -6.79 -17.11 -5.92
CA PHE A 245 -7.70 -17.08 -7.05
C PHE A 245 -8.73 -15.95 -6.88
N MET A 246 -8.58 -14.91 -7.71
CA MET A 246 -9.56 -13.85 -7.86
C MET A 246 -10.47 -14.16 -9.03
N MET A 247 -11.68 -14.66 -8.79
CA MET A 247 -12.78 -14.55 -9.74
C MET A 247 -14.09 -14.45 -8.98
N LYS A 248 -14.79 -13.32 -9.15
CA LYS A 248 -16.26 -13.11 -9.08
C LYS A 248 -17.05 -13.57 -7.85
N ASN A 249 -16.44 -14.34 -6.99
CA ASN A 249 -17.08 -15.12 -5.95
C ASN A 249 -16.93 -14.40 -4.62
N LEU A 250 -17.89 -14.62 -3.73
CA LEU A 250 -17.84 -14.11 -2.36
C LEU A 250 -16.55 -14.51 -1.63
N LEU A 251 -15.93 -15.63 -2.00
CA LEU A 251 -14.66 -16.09 -1.46
C LEU A 251 -13.52 -15.09 -1.73
N SER A 252 -13.45 -14.48 -2.91
CA SER A 252 -12.35 -13.57 -3.23
C SER A 252 -12.47 -12.26 -2.44
N ILE A 253 -13.69 -11.79 -2.21
CA ILE A 253 -13.96 -10.65 -1.33
C ILE A 253 -13.55 -10.97 0.11
N TYR A 254 -13.88 -12.18 0.60
CA TYR A 254 -13.44 -12.62 1.92
C TYR A 254 -11.91 -12.68 2.04
N LEU A 255 -11.23 -13.23 1.03
CA LEU A 255 -9.76 -13.29 1.01
C LEU A 255 -9.12 -11.89 0.98
N MET A 256 -9.70 -10.94 0.25
CA MET A 256 -9.24 -9.55 0.24
C MET A 256 -9.40 -8.89 1.61
N ILE A 257 -10.53 -9.13 2.28
CA ILE A 257 -10.73 -8.63 3.65
C ILE A 257 -9.74 -9.31 4.61
N LEU A 258 -9.46 -10.60 4.42
CA LEU A 258 -8.47 -11.33 5.21
C LEU A 258 -7.06 -10.76 5.03
N THR A 259 -6.60 -10.52 3.79
CA THR A 259 -5.26 -9.95 3.55
C THR A 259 -5.14 -8.55 4.16
N MET A 260 -6.22 -7.77 4.12
CA MET A 260 -6.29 -6.46 4.80
C MET A 260 -6.19 -6.56 6.32
N ILE A 261 -6.94 -7.48 6.92
CA ILE A 261 -6.86 -7.75 8.36
C ILE A 261 -5.47 -8.24 8.74
N LEU A 262 -4.83 -9.08 7.92
CA LEU A 262 -3.47 -9.56 8.15
C LEU A 262 -2.47 -8.40 8.15
N MET A 263 -2.54 -7.47 7.19
CA MET A 263 -1.68 -6.29 7.14
C MET A 263 -1.78 -5.47 8.44
N LEU A 264 -3.00 -5.29 8.96
CA LEU A 264 -3.24 -4.58 10.22
C LEU A 264 -2.85 -5.38 11.46
N TRP A 265 -2.95 -6.70 11.42
CA TRP A 265 -2.61 -7.55 12.56
C TRP A 265 -1.10 -7.55 12.81
N VAL A 266 -0.28 -7.51 11.76
CA VAL A 266 1.18 -7.41 11.93
C VAL A 266 1.58 -6.19 12.76
N ARG A 267 0.90 -5.06 12.57
CA ARG A 267 1.12 -3.84 13.37
C ARG A 267 0.95 -4.05 14.88
N GLY A 268 -0.04 -4.85 15.28
CA GLY A 268 -0.33 -5.09 16.70
C GLY A 268 0.51 -6.19 17.35
N SER A 269 1.18 -7.02 16.55
CA SER A 269 1.88 -8.24 17.03
C SER A 269 3.40 -8.08 17.07
N TYR A 270 4.00 -7.34 16.13
CA TYR A 270 5.44 -7.22 16.02
C TYR A 270 5.97 -5.88 16.57
N PRO A 271 7.14 -5.90 17.24
CA PRO A 271 7.84 -4.67 17.60
C PRO A 271 8.35 -3.95 16.34
N ARG A 272 8.61 -2.64 16.46
CA ARG A 272 9.30 -1.89 15.41
C ARG A 272 10.69 -2.49 15.19
N PHE A 273 11.05 -2.73 13.93
CA PHE A 273 12.42 -3.15 13.60
C PHE A 273 13.39 -1.97 13.75
N ARG A 274 14.69 -2.16 13.47
CA ARG A 274 15.65 -1.07 13.23
C ARG A 274 15.91 -0.95 11.73
N TYR A 275 16.16 0.27 11.24
CA TYR A 275 16.38 0.55 9.81
C TYR A 275 17.49 -0.33 9.21
N ASP A 276 18.60 -0.49 9.94
CA ASP A 276 19.72 -1.32 9.50
C ASP A 276 19.30 -2.78 9.23
N PHE A 277 18.48 -3.37 10.12
CA PHE A 277 18.01 -4.74 9.97
C PHE A 277 17.07 -4.88 8.77
N LEU A 278 16.16 -3.91 8.57
CA LEU A 278 15.26 -3.88 7.42
C LEU A 278 16.02 -3.83 6.09
N MET A 279 17.08 -3.02 6.01
CA MET A 279 17.92 -2.96 4.81
C MET A 279 18.73 -4.23 4.63
N THR A 280 19.23 -4.86 5.70
CA THR A 280 19.90 -6.16 5.55
C THR A 280 18.95 -7.26 5.12
N LEU A 281 17.68 -7.21 5.52
CA LEU A 281 16.68 -8.19 5.15
C LEU A 281 16.35 -8.13 3.65
N SER A 282 16.17 -6.92 3.08
CA SER A 282 15.94 -6.78 1.64
C SER A 282 17.15 -7.23 0.82
N TRP A 283 18.35 -6.70 1.13
CA TRP A 283 19.54 -6.91 0.32
C TRP A 283 20.21 -8.27 0.49
N LYS A 284 20.22 -8.85 1.71
CA LYS A 284 20.93 -10.12 1.96
C LYS A 284 20.03 -11.34 1.91
N ILE A 285 18.73 -11.19 2.18
CA ILE A 285 17.80 -12.33 2.27
C ILE A 285 16.85 -12.32 1.09
N ILE A 286 16.01 -11.29 0.95
CA ILE A 286 14.93 -11.30 -0.05
C ILE A 286 15.50 -11.28 -1.48
N LEU A 287 16.44 -10.38 -1.78
CA LEU A 287 16.94 -10.20 -3.14
C LEU A 287 17.71 -11.45 -3.65
N PRO A 288 18.65 -12.05 -2.90
CA PRO A 288 19.35 -13.26 -3.37
C PRO A 288 18.41 -14.46 -3.51
N THR A 289 17.44 -14.63 -2.61
CA THR A 289 16.49 -15.75 -2.67
C THR A 289 15.50 -15.62 -3.83
N THR A 290 14.96 -14.43 -4.07
CA THR A 290 14.06 -14.17 -5.21
C THR A 290 14.78 -14.34 -6.54
N LEU A 291 16.03 -13.89 -6.65
CA LEU A 291 16.86 -14.14 -7.83
C LEU A 291 17.10 -15.63 -8.10
N PHE A 292 17.32 -16.43 -7.06
CA PHE A 292 17.51 -17.88 -7.21
C PHE A 292 16.22 -18.60 -7.67
N LEU A 293 15.05 -18.12 -7.26
CA LEU A 293 13.76 -18.73 -7.63
C LEU A 293 13.37 -18.49 -9.09
N ILE A 294 13.80 -17.39 -9.71
CA ILE A 294 13.41 -17.05 -11.10
C ILE A 294 13.84 -18.13 -12.12
N PRO A 295 15.11 -18.56 -12.19
CA PRO A 295 15.51 -19.64 -13.10
C PRO A 295 14.71 -20.94 -12.89
N LEU A 296 14.34 -21.24 -11.64
CA LEU A 296 13.57 -22.43 -11.30
C LEU A 296 12.16 -22.37 -11.89
N SER A 297 11.52 -21.19 -11.90
CA SER A 297 10.24 -21.01 -12.60
C SER A 297 10.35 -21.27 -14.10
N CYS A 298 11.42 -20.80 -14.76
CA CYS A 298 11.60 -21.02 -16.19
C CYS A 298 11.71 -22.52 -16.53
N VAL A 299 12.39 -23.30 -15.69
CA VAL A 299 12.48 -24.76 -15.88
C VAL A 299 11.11 -25.41 -15.71
N CYS A 300 10.33 -25.01 -14.71
CA CYS A 300 8.98 -25.55 -14.49
C CYS A 300 8.04 -25.25 -15.66
N VAL A 301 8.12 -24.05 -16.25
CA VAL A 301 7.28 -23.69 -17.40
C VAL A 301 7.66 -24.47 -18.65
N ASN A 302 8.97 -24.68 -18.91
CA ASN A 302 9.42 -25.46 -20.07
C ASN A 302 9.07 -26.96 -20.01
N MET A 303 8.71 -27.48 -18.83
CA MET A 303 8.30 -28.88 -18.63
C MET A 303 6.80 -29.12 -18.90
N ASN A 304 6.02 -28.05 -19.09
CA ASN A 304 4.59 -28.09 -19.45
C ASN A 304 4.39 -27.82 -20.95
#